data_AF-A0A9D9VKT6-F1
#
_entry.id   AF-A0A9D9VKT6-F1
#
_cell.length_a   1.000
_cell.length_b   1.000
_cell.length_c   1.000
_cell.angle_alpha   90.00
_cell.angle_beta   90.00
_cell.angle_gamma   90.00
#
_symmetry.space_group_name_H-M   'P 1'
#
loop_
_entity.id
_entity.type
_entity.pdbx_description
1 polymer ?
#
loop_
_entity_poly.entity_id
_entity_poly.type
_entity_poly.pdbx_seq_one_letter_code
_entity_poly.pdbx_strand_id
1 'polypeptide(L)'
;MNVLQKNIGRPLFDGKDESLVLQKLDEAFMLGSTDVEACIYADISPSALYEYQKKNKPFLERKEALKNMPTLRAKKAIVDRLSEDTELAKWWLVRRARLEFSEKSAFPF
;
A
#
# COMPACT_ATOMS: atom_id res chain seq x y z
N MET A 1 4.29 -45.14 -7.63
CA MET A 1 3.02 -44.54 -8.05
C MET A 1 2.65 -43.48 -7.02
N ASN A 2 2.91 -42.20 -7.30
CA ASN A 2 2.63 -41.13 -6.35
C ASN A 2 1.30 -40.49 -6.73
N VAL A 3 0.27 -40.73 -5.90
CA VAL A 3 -1.09 -40.28 -6.15
C VAL A 3 -1.14 -38.79 -5.79
N LEU A 4 -1.21 -37.92 -6.79
CA LEU A 4 -1.46 -36.49 -6.58
C LEU A 4 -2.81 -36.35 -5.89
N GLN A 5 -2.82 -35.95 -4.61
CA GLN A 5 -4.04 -35.61 -3.90
C GLN A 5 -4.72 -34.45 -4.62
N LYS A 6 -5.78 -34.77 -5.37
CA LYS A 6 -6.60 -33.78 -6.05
C LYS A 6 -7.57 -33.18 -5.03
N ASN A 7 -7.25 -31.98 -4.53
CA ASN A 7 -8.17 -31.23 -3.67
C ASN A 7 -9.48 -30.96 -4.43
N ILE A 8 -10.60 -31.40 -3.85
CA ILE A 8 -11.94 -31.46 -4.47
C ILE A 8 -12.69 -30.11 -4.31
N GLY A 9 -11.98 -28.98 -4.45
CA GLY A 9 -12.54 -27.62 -4.28
C GLY A 9 -12.09 -26.66 -5.38
N ARG A 10 -12.70 -25.45 -5.45
CA ARG A 10 -12.24 -24.39 -6.36
C ARG A 10 -10.77 -24.08 -6.02
N PRO A 11 -9.85 -24.14 -6.99
CA PRO A 11 -8.46 -23.81 -6.74
C PRO A 11 -8.34 -22.37 -6.27
N LEU A 12 -7.46 -22.14 -5.29
CA LEU A 12 -7.09 -20.78 -4.88
C LEU A 12 -6.52 -20.03 -6.09
N PHE A 13 -6.75 -18.72 -6.16
CA PHE A 13 -6.35 -17.85 -7.27
C PHE A 13 -6.83 -18.32 -8.65
N ASP A 14 -7.96 -19.04 -8.70
CA ASP A 14 -8.55 -19.52 -9.95
C ASP A 14 -7.60 -20.44 -10.76
N GLY A 15 -6.68 -21.12 -10.07
CA GLY A 15 -5.69 -22.01 -10.66
C GLY A 15 -4.45 -21.31 -11.23
N LYS A 16 -4.29 -20.01 -10.98
CA LYS A 16 -3.10 -19.25 -11.36
C LYS A 16 -1.90 -19.59 -10.48
N ASP A 17 -0.70 -19.32 -11.01
CA ASP A 17 0.55 -19.43 -10.25
C ASP A 17 0.53 -18.48 -9.04
N GLU A 18 0.68 -19.04 -7.85
CA GLU A 18 0.61 -18.28 -6.60
C GLU A 18 1.69 -17.21 -6.53
N SER A 19 2.94 -17.53 -6.90
CA SER A 19 4.04 -16.56 -6.82
C SER A 19 3.79 -15.36 -7.72
N LEU A 20 3.31 -15.60 -8.94
CA LEU A 20 3.00 -14.53 -9.90
C LEU A 20 1.85 -13.65 -9.41
N VAL A 21 0.80 -14.26 -8.83
CA VAL A 21 -0.33 -13.53 -8.26
C VAL A 21 0.11 -12.65 -7.09
N LEU A 22 0.92 -13.19 -6.17
CA LEU A 22 1.43 -12.44 -5.03
C LEU A 22 2.32 -11.28 -5.45
N GLN A 23 3.18 -11.49 -6.46
CA GLN A 23 3.99 -10.40 -7.02
C GLN A 23 3.12 -9.27 -7.57
N LYS A 24 2.11 -9.59 -8.38
CA LYS A 24 1.19 -8.59 -8.94
C LYS A 24 0.41 -7.85 -7.85
N LEU A 25 -0.05 -8.58 -6.84
CA LEU A 25 -0.72 -7.99 -5.69
C LEU A 25 0.20 -7.01 -4.96
N ASP A 26 1.44 -7.40 -4.66
CA ASP A 26 2.42 -6.52 -4.03
C ASP A 26 2.69 -5.27 -4.86
N GLU A 27 2.87 -5.42 -6.17
CA GLU A 27 3.04 -4.31 -7.11
C GLU A 27 1.87 -3.33 -7.07
N ALA A 28 0.63 -3.82 -7.12
CA ALA A 28 -0.56 -2.99 -7.00
C ALA A 28 -0.66 -2.29 -5.64
N PHE A 29 -0.42 -3.00 -4.54
CA PHE A 29 -0.47 -2.40 -3.20
C PHE A 29 0.62 -1.35 -2.99
N MET A 30 1.82 -1.52 -3.58
CA MET A 30 2.87 -0.48 -3.57
C MET A 30 2.45 0.80 -4.29
N LEU A 31 1.47 0.74 -5.19
CA LEU A 31 0.87 1.91 -5.85
C LEU A 31 -0.27 2.53 -5.03
N GLY A 32 -0.63 1.94 -3.90
CA GLY A 32 -1.76 2.39 -3.05
C GLY A 32 -3.11 1.90 -3.53
N SER A 33 -3.14 0.89 -4.42
CA SER A 33 -4.39 0.32 -4.91
C SER A 33 -5.26 -0.26 -3.80
N THR A 34 -6.57 -0.15 -4.00
CA THR A 34 -7.59 -0.87 -3.24
C THR A 34 -7.50 -2.38 -3.47
N ASP A 35 -8.11 -3.17 -2.59
CA ASP A 35 -8.14 -4.63 -2.73
C ASP A 35 -8.80 -5.06 -4.06
N VAL A 36 -9.80 -4.30 -4.54
CA VAL A 36 -10.48 -4.56 -5.81
C VAL A 36 -9.57 -4.28 -7.00
N GLU A 37 -8.90 -3.14 -7.03
CA GLU A 37 -7.95 -2.78 -8.10
C GLU A 37 -6.78 -3.77 -8.16
N ALA A 38 -6.25 -4.18 -7.00
CA ALA A 38 -5.20 -5.19 -6.92
C ALA A 38 -5.67 -6.56 -7.45
N CYS A 39 -6.91 -6.95 -7.15
CA CYS A 39 -7.52 -8.17 -7.69
C CYS A 39 -7.70 -8.10 -9.22
N ILE A 40 -8.12 -6.96 -9.77
CA ILE A 40 -8.22 -6.73 -11.21
C ILE A 40 -6.84 -6.87 -11.85
N TYR A 41 -5.81 -6.25 -11.26
CA TYR A 41 -4.44 -6.30 -11.78
C TYR A 41 -3.83 -7.72 -11.74
N ALA A 42 -4.08 -8.44 -10.65
CA ALA A 42 -3.64 -9.83 -10.48
C ALA A 42 -4.52 -10.86 -11.21
N ASP A 43 -5.62 -10.40 -11.83
CA ASP A 43 -6.64 -11.23 -12.48
C ASP A 43 -7.18 -12.34 -11.54
N ILE A 44 -7.56 -11.99 -10.31
CA ILE A 44 -8.18 -12.92 -9.35
C ILE A 44 -9.48 -12.36 -8.80
N SER A 45 -10.35 -13.25 -8.31
CA SER A 45 -11.52 -12.79 -7.57
C SER A 45 -11.16 -12.21 -6.18
N PRO A 46 -11.88 -11.19 -5.68
CA PRO A 46 -11.72 -10.69 -4.31
C PRO A 46 -11.88 -11.77 -3.24
N SER A 47 -12.76 -12.74 -3.49
CA SER A 47 -12.92 -13.90 -2.60
C SER A 47 -11.63 -14.70 -2.48
N ALA A 48 -10.88 -14.92 -3.56
CA ALA A 48 -9.60 -15.62 -3.51
C ALA A 48 -8.56 -14.85 -2.67
N LEU A 49 -8.51 -13.53 -2.80
CA LEU A 49 -7.64 -12.67 -1.97
C LEU A 49 -8.00 -12.78 -0.48
N TYR A 50 -9.27 -12.69 -0.12
CA TYR A 50 -9.70 -12.77 1.28
C TYR A 50 -9.48 -14.17 1.88
N GLU A 51 -9.72 -15.23 1.11
CA GLU A 51 -9.38 -16.60 1.55
C GLU A 51 -7.88 -16.77 1.78
N TYR A 52 -7.04 -16.18 0.93
CA TYR A 52 -5.59 -16.18 1.15
C TYR A 52 -5.20 -15.43 2.43
N GLN A 53 -5.74 -14.24 2.66
CA GLN A 53 -5.48 -13.44 3.87
C GLN A 53 -5.90 -14.14 5.17
N LYS A 54 -7.00 -14.92 5.15
CA LYS A 54 -7.43 -15.72 6.31
C LYS A 54 -6.37 -16.74 6.71
N LYS A 55 -5.74 -17.38 5.72
CA LYS A 55 -4.73 -18.42 5.90
C LYS A 55 -3.31 -17.86 6.10
N ASN A 56 -3.06 -16.64 5.62
CA ASN A 56 -1.74 -15.99 5.63
C ASN A 56 -1.82 -14.61 6.29
N LYS A 57 -1.86 -14.58 7.63
CA LYS A 57 -1.87 -13.33 8.41
C LYS A 57 -0.67 -12.39 8.14
N PRO A 58 0.57 -12.89 7.97
CA PRO A 58 1.70 -12.03 7.62
C PRO A 58 1.53 -11.31 6.27
N PHE A 59 0.85 -11.94 5.32
CA PHE A 59 0.53 -11.29 4.04
C PHE A 59 -0.44 -10.12 4.22
N LEU A 60 -1.45 -10.26 5.09
CA LEU A 60 -2.39 -9.18 5.40
C LEU A 60 -1.68 -7.95 5.99
N GLU A 61 -0.76 -8.16 6.94
CA GLU A 61 0.04 -7.08 7.54
C GLU A 61 0.93 -6.40 6.49
N ARG A 62 1.62 -7.21 5.67
CA ARG A 62 2.46 -6.70 4.58
C ARG A 62 1.65 -5.90 3.56
N LYS A 63 0.46 -6.37 3.17
CA LYS A 63 -0.47 -5.68 2.27
C LYS A 63 -0.78 -4.27 2.76
N GLU A 64 -1.20 -4.15 4.03
CA GLU A 64 -1.53 -2.85 4.62
C GLU A 64 -0.30 -1.94 4.75
N ALA A 65 0.89 -2.50 5.00
CA ALA A 65 2.13 -1.74 4.98
C ALA A 65 2.47 -1.21 3.57
N LEU A 66 2.35 -2.05 2.53
CA LEU A 66 2.68 -1.68 1.14
C LEU A 66 1.82 -0.52 0.63
N LYS A 67 0.55 -0.44 1.03
CA LYS A 67 -0.34 0.69 0.68
C LYS A 67 0.15 2.06 1.15
N ASN A 68 1.07 2.12 2.11
CA ASN A 68 1.70 3.36 2.55
C ASN A 68 2.87 3.81 1.65
N MET A 69 3.30 2.99 0.69
CA MET A 69 4.43 3.30 -0.19
C MET A 69 4.27 4.59 -1.01
N PRO A 70 3.09 4.93 -1.58
CA PRO A 70 2.92 6.20 -2.29
C PRO A 70 3.18 7.39 -1.38
N THR A 71 2.63 7.36 -0.16
CA THR A 71 2.86 8.39 0.87
C THR A 71 4.34 8.47 1.24
N LEU A 72 5.02 7.33 1.40
CA LEU A 72 6.44 7.31 1.71
C LEU A 72 7.30 7.87 0.57
N ARG A 73 6.98 7.51 -0.68
CA ARG A 73 7.64 8.05 -1.88
C ARG A 73 7.44 9.55 -2.00
N ALA A 74 6.22 10.05 -1.77
CA ALA A 74 5.93 11.48 -1.77
C ALA A 74 6.70 12.22 -0.66
N LYS A 75 6.73 11.67 0.56
CA LYS A 75 7.53 12.23 1.66
C LYS A 75 9.00 12.32 1.29
N LYS A 76 9.57 11.25 0.73
CA LYS A 76 10.97 11.22 0.29
C LYS A 76 11.22 12.29 -0.77
N ALA A 77 10.39 12.35 -1.80
CA ALA A 77 10.54 13.33 -2.88
C ALA A 77 10.48 14.80 -2.38
N ILE A 78 9.65 15.09 -1.38
CA ILE A 78 9.62 16.41 -0.74
C ILE A 78 10.91 16.66 0.04
N VAL A 79 11.30 15.71 0.91
CA VAL A 79 12.48 15.83 1.78
C VAL A 79 13.76 16.03 0.97
N ASP A 80 13.94 15.27 -0.11
CA ASP A 80 15.12 15.36 -0.98
C ASP A 80 15.26 16.78 -1.60
N ARG A 81 14.15 17.49 -1.82
CA ARG A 81 14.12 18.85 -2.43
C ARG A 81 14.19 19.99 -1.42
N LEU A 82 14.09 19.73 -0.11
CA LEU A 82 14.05 20.81 0.90
C LEU A 82 15.31 21.67 0.92
N SER A 83 16.46 21.12 0.50
CA SER A 83 17.73 21.86 0.47
C SER A 83 17.86 22.84 -0.70
N GLU A 84 17.03 22.68 -1.74
CA GLU A 84 17.10 23.44 -2.99
C GLU A 84 16.05 24.55 -3.05
N ASP A 85 14.94 24.39 -2.32
CA ASP A 85 13.79 25.29 -2.35
C ASP A 85 13.39 25.72 -0.94
N THR A 86 13.85 26.93 -0.57
CA THR A 86 13.57 27.54 0.74
C THR A 86 12.07 27.75 0.99
N GLU A 87 11.26 27.98 -0.05
CA GLU A 87 9.83 28.19 0.11
C GLU A 87 9.10 26.86 0.38
N LEU A 88 9.49 25.80 -0.34
CA LEU A 88 9.08 24.44 -0.02
C LEU A 88 9.47 24.04 1.41
N ALA A 89 10.68 24.41 1.85
CA ALA A 89 11.16 24.15 3.20
C ALA A 89 10.30 24.84 4.28
N LYS A 90 9.99 26.12 4.09
CA LYS A 90 9.08 26.87 4.97
C LYS A 90 7.69 26.22 5.01
N TRP A 91 7.10 25.92 3.85
CA TRP A 91 5.79 25.28 3.76
C TRP A 91 5.74 23.94 4.50
N TRP A 92 6.79 23.12 4.35
CA TRP A 92 6.90 21.84 5.04
C TRP A 92 7.01 21.99 6.55
N LEU A 93 7.83 22.95 7.03
CA LEU A 93 7.99 23.25 8.46
C LEU A 93 6.67 23.68 9.10
N VAL A 94 5.93 24.61 8.48
CA VAL A 94 4.64 25.08 9.01
C VAL A 94 3.62 23.95 9.13
N ARG A 95 3.60 23.00 8.19
CA ARG A 95 2.68 21.85 8.24
C ARG A 95 3.09 20.78 9.25
N ARG A 96 4.38 20.55 9.44
CA ARG A 96 4.89 19.46 10.30
C ARG A 96 5.13 19.90 11.75
N ALA A 97 5.51 21.15 11.96
CA ALA A 97 5.80 21.76 13.26
C ALA A 97 4.86 22.96 13.50
N ARG A 98 3.57 22.76 13.22
CA ARG A 98 2.55 23.81 13.28
C ARG A 98 2.55 24.57 14.61
N LEU A 99 2.73 23.90 15.75
CA LEU A 99 2.73 24.57 17.06
C LEU A 99 3.87 25.57 17.24
N GLU A 100 5.00 25.35 16.58
CA GLU A 100 6.20 26.19 16.67
C GLU A 100 6.19 27.30 15.62
N PHE A 101 5.62 27.03 14.43
CA PHE A 101 5.72 27.91 13.27
C PHE A 101 4.39 28.40 12.69
N SER A 102 3.23 28.08 13.27
CA SER A 102 1.96 28.64 12.78
C SER A 102 1.84 30.10 13.15
N GLU A 103 1.40 30.91 12.18
CA GLU A 103 0.98 32.29 12.42
C GLU A 103 -0.13 32.30 13.48
N LYS A 104 0.15 32.90 14.63
CA LYS A 104 -0.87 33.12 15.65
C LYS A 104 -1.80 34.19 15.12
N SER A 105 -3.02 33.79 14.73
CA SER A 105 -4.09 34.73 14.47
C SER A 105 -4.41 35.47 15.77
N ALA A 106 -3.90 36.69 15.92
CA ALA A 106 -4.36 37.61 16.94
C ALA A 106 -5.78 38.02 16.57
N PHE A 107 -6.79 37.43 17.21
CA PHE A 107 -8.16 37.93 17.11
C PHE A 107 -8.20 39.29 17.84
N PRO A 108 -8.52 40.40 17.16
CA PRO A 108 -8.89 41.63 17.85
C PRO A 108 -10.31 41.42 18.41
N PHE A 109 -10.44 41.53 19.73
CA PHE A 109 -11.73 41.61 20.42
C PHE A 109 -12.41 42.94 20.13
#